data_AF-A0A3B0VJ91-F1
#
_entry.id   AF-A0A3B0VJ91-F1
#
_cell.length_a   1.000
_cell.length_b   1.000
_cell.length_c   1.000
_cell.angle_alpha   90.00
_cell.angle_beta   90.00
_cell.angle_gamma   90.00
#
_symmetry.space_group_name_H-M   'P 1'
#
loop_
_entity.id
_entity.type
_entity.pdbx_description
1 polymer ?
#
loop_
_entity_poly.entity_id
_entity_poly.type
_entity_poly.pdbx_seq_one_letter_code
_entity_poly.pdbx_strand_id
1 'polypeptide(L)'
;MYCSWGWAGGAWNFVIILFWIALILGGIGLATVFLTRKKTGVPEEHICPSCGGPVRSVYLRCPHCGGHLKKHCPSCSRLVQVDWKYCPDCQAKLDDPTA
;
A
#
# COMPACT_ATOMS: atom_id res chain seq x y z
N MET A 1 39.98 57.36 6.18
CA MET A 1 38.83 57.30 5.25
C MET A 1 38.69 55.87 4.77
N TYR A 2 37.61 55.21 5.18
CA TYR A 2 37.36 53.79 4.95
C TYR A 2 36.86 53.58 3.51
N CYS A 3 37.62 52.80 2.75
CA CYS A 3 37.19 52.19 1.50
C CYS A 3 37.07 50.68 1.75
N SER A 4 35.85 50.13 1.75
CA SER A 4 35.63 48.69 1.52
C SER A 4 34.20 48.37 1.07
N TRP A 5 34.06 48.13 -0.23
CA TRP A 5 33.17 47.14 -0.87
C TRP A 5 31.76 46.92 -0.26
N GLY A 6 30.77 47.62 -0.83
CA GLY A 6 29.34 47.45 -0.53
C GLY A 6 28.68 46.19 -1.13
N TRP A 7 29.33 45.02 -1.07
CA TRP A 7 28.80 43.76 -1.62
C TRP A 7 28.70 42.59 -0.61
N ALA A 8 28.93 42.83 0.69
CA ALA A 8 29.07 41.74 1.68
C ALA A 8 27.86 41.49 2.62
N GLY A 9 26.81 42.33 2.62
CA GLY A 9 25.72 42.24 3.61
C GLY A 9 24.44 41.50 3.17
N GLY A 10 24.15 41.45 1.88
CA GLY A 10 22.90 40.87 1.35
C GLY A 10 23.02 39.38 0.98
N ALA A 11 24.15 39.00 0.37
CA ALA A 11 24.35 37.66 -0.19
C ALA A 11 24.28 36.54 0.86
N TRP A 12 24.74 36.80 2.10
CA TRP A 12 24.69 35.82 3.17
C TRP A 12 23.27 35.41 3.55
N ASN A 13 22.34 36.37 3.56
CA ASN A 13 20.91 36.09 3.78
C ASN A 13 20.31 35.29 2.62
N PHE A 14 20.67 35.60 1.38
CA PHE A 14 20.20 34.84 0.22
C PHE A 14 20.72 33.39 0.23
N VAL A 15 21.98 33.17 0.61
CA VAL A 15 22.56 31.82 0.74
C VAL A 15 21.83 31.03 1.84
N ILE A 16 21.56 31.65 2.98
CA ILE A 16 20.78 31.04 4.07
C ILE A 16 19.36 30.69 3.59
N ILE A 17 18.68 31.62 2.93
CA ILE A 17 17.31 31.42 2.43
C ILE A 17 17.27 30.28 1.42
N LEU A 18 18.20 30.25 0.45
CA LEU A 18 18.28 29.18 -0.55
C LEU A 18 18.59 27.82 0.07
N PHE A 19 19.45 27.78 1.10
CA PHE A 19 19.76 26.56 1.83
C PHE A 19 18.54 25.99 2.55
N TRP A 20 17.79 26.82 3.28
CA TRP A 20 16.56 26.40 3.94
C TRP A 20 15.47 25.98 2.95
N ILE A 21 15.32 26.68 1.82
CA ILE A 21 14.38 26.29 0.75
C ILE A 21 14.74 24.91 0.21
N ALA A 22 16.02 24.64 -0.07
CA ALA A 22 16.47 23.34 -0.56
C ALA A 22 16.21 22.22 0.47
N LEU A 23 16.44 22.47 1.76
CA LEU A 23 16.14 21.50 2.83
C LEU A 23 14.65 21.24 2.97
N ILE A 24 13.81 22.27 2.89
CA ILE A 24 12.35 22.13 2.99
C ILE A 24 11.82 21.36 1.77
N LEU A 25 12.23 21.73 0.55
CA LEU A 25 11.81 21.03 -0.68
C LEU A 25 12.27 19.57 -0.69
N GLY A 26 13.52 19.30 -0.29
CA GLY A 26 14.03 17.94 -0.15
C GLY A 26 13.28 17.13 0.91
N GLY A 27 13.00 17.74 2.06
CA GLY A 27 12.26 17.11 3.16
C GLY A 27 10.81 16.77 2.80
N ILE A 28 10.11 17.69 2.13
CA ILE A 28 8.73 17.46 1.62
C ILE A 28 8.73 16.33 0.59
N GLY A 29 9.69 16.33 -0.34
CA GLY A 29 9.84 15.23 -1.32
C GLY A 29 10.08 13.88 -0.65
N LEU A 30 10.98 13.82 0.33
CA LEU A 30 11.26 12.60 1.09
C LEU A 30 10.01 12.12 1.87
N ALA A 31 9.31 13.05 2.53
CA ALA A 31 8.12 12.75 3.31
C ALA A 31 6.98 12.19 2.44
N THR A 32 6.72 12.78 1.28
CA THR A 32 5.67 12.29 0.36
C THR A 32 5.96 10.87 -0.15
N VAL A 33 7.22 10.56 -0.48
CA VAL A 33 7.65 9.21 -0.87
C VAL A 33 7.50 8.22 0.29
N PHE A 34 7.84 8.63 1.51
CA PHE A 34 7.72 7.76 2.68
C PHE A 34 6.26 7.48 3.06
N LEU A 35 5.40 8.50 2.98
CA LEU A 35 3.98 8.40 3.32
C LEU A 35 3.20 7.55 2.31
N THR A 36 3.57 7.57 1.04
CA THR A 36 2.95 6.71 0.01
C THR A 36 3.36 5.24 0.14
N ARG A 37 4.60 4.94 0.56
CA ARG A 37 5.04 3.55 0.79
C ARG A 37 4.35 2.85 1.96
N LYS A 38 3.86 3.57 2.96
CA LYS A 38 3.19 2.98 4.14
C LYS A 38 1.73 2.56 3.91
N LYS A 39 1.12 2.88 2.77
CA LYS A 39 -0.27 2.54 2.46
C LYS A 39 -0.39 1.15 1.83
N THR A 40 -0.12 0.08 2.58
CA THR A 40 -0.59 -1.26 2.19
C THR A 40 -1.17 -1.97 3.40
N GLY A 41 -2.49 -2.00 3.46
CA GLY A 41 -3.25 -2.59 4.54
C GLY A 41 -4.61 -1.92 4.69
N VAL A 42 -5.33 -1.73 3.58
CA VAL A 42 -6.78 -1.48 3.68
C VAL A 42 -7.37 -2.82 4.13
N PRO A 43 -7.96 -2.92 5.32
CA PRO A 43 -8.73 -4.09 5.69
C PRO A 43 -9.96 -4.08 4.79
N GLU A 44 -9.93 -4.81 3.69
CA GLU A 44 -11.13 -5.02 2.89
C GLU A 44 -12.16 -5.68 3.79
N GLU A 45 -13.24 -4.96 4.04
CA GLU A 45 -14.42 -5.46 4.72
C GLU A 45 -15.09 -6.44 3.76
N HIS A 46 -14.71 -7.72 3.90
CA HIS A 46 -15.27 -8.76 3.05
C HIS A 46 -16.69 -9.09 3.51
N ILE A 47 -17.58 -9.21 2.54
CA ILE A 47 -18.97 -9.62 2.79
C ILE A 47 -19.11 -11.05 2.31
N CYS A 48 -19.81 -11.89 3.07
CA CYS A 48 -20.03 -13.28 2.67
C CYS A 48 -20.91 -13.31 1.40
N PRO A 49 -20.45 -13.91 0.28
CA PRO A 49 -21.24 -13.98 -0.94
C PRO A 49 -22.49 -14.86 -0.81
N SER A 50 -22.53 -15.75 0.20
CA SER A 50 -23.67 -16.65 0.42
C SER A 50 -24.79 -16.04 1.25
N CYS A 51 -24.49 -15.12 2.19
CA CYS A 51 -25.50 -14.59 3.12
C CYS A 51 -25.45 -13.09 3.36
N GLY A 52 -24.47 -12.36 2.81
CA GLY A 52 -24.32 -10.93 3.03
C GLY A 52 -23.80 -10.54 4.42
N GLY A 53 -23.46 -11.51 5.27
CA GLY A 53 -22.93 -11.23 6.61
C GLY A 53 -21.50 -10.67 6.59
N PRO A 54 -21.12 -9.81 7.56
CA PRO A 54 -19.77 -9.26 7.65
C PRO A 54 -18.77 -10.38 7.98
N VAL A 55 -17.71 -10.51 7.19
CA VAL A 55 -16.67 -11.52 7.38
C VAL A 55 -15.28 -10.91 7.27
N ARG A 56 -14.33 -11.43 8.05
CA ARG A 56 -12.92 -11.01 7.92
C ARG A 56 -12.23 -11.86 6.87
N SER A 57 -11.25 -11.28 6.18
CA SER A 57 -10.41 -11.98 5.20
C SER A 57 -9.70 -13.20 5.78
N VAL A 58 -9.56 -13.33 7.10
CA VAL A 58 -8.91 -14.47 7.76
C VAL A 58 -9.84 -15.67 7.98
N TYR A 59 -11.15 -15.50 7.84
CA TYR A 59 -12.10 -16.58 8.12
C TYR A 59 -12.16 -17.58 6.96
N LEU A 60 -12.03 -18.88 7.28
CA LEU A 60 -12.21 -19.97 6.31
C LEU A 60 -13.70 -20.29 6.08
N ARG A 61 -14.52 -20.08 7.11
CA ARG A 61 -15.96 -20.36 7.12
C ARG A 61 -16.70 -19.18 7.70
N CYS A 62 -17.85 -18.84 7.11
CA CYS A 62 -18.68 -17.75 7.61
C CYS A 62 -19.32 -18.13 8.96
N PRO A 63 -19.21 -17.28 10.01
CA PRO A 63 -19.87 -17.52 11.30
C PRO A 63 -21.39 -17.35 11.25
N HIS A 64 -21.92 -16.66 10.23
CA HIS A 64 -23.36 -16.40 10.09
C HIS A 64 -24.11 -17.52 9.36
N CYS A 65 -23.53 -18.12 8.32
CA CYS A 65 -24.20 -19.14 7.50
C CYS A 65 -23.47 -20.49 7.42
N GLY A 66 -22.23 -20.58 7.90
CA GLY A 66 -21.42 -21.81 7.78
C GLY A 66 -20.86 -22.08 6.38
N GLY A 67 -21.05 -21.17 5.41
CA GLY A 67 -20.51 -21.30 4.05
C GLY A 67 -18.98 -21.21 4.01
N HIS A 68 -18.36 -21.95 3.09
CA HIS A 68 -16.92 -21.87 2.83
C HIS A 68 -16.57 -20.56 2.13
N LEU A 69 -15.69 -19.76 2.74
CA LEU A 69 -15.22 -18.48 2.19
C LEU A 69 -13.94 -18.63 1.36
N LYS A 70 -13.15 -19.67 1.65
CA LYS A 70 -11.89 -19.98 0.97
C LYS A 70 -11.82 -21.44 0.56
N LYS A 71 -11.20 -21.69 -0.59
CA LYS A 71 -10.89 -23.03 -1.11
C LYS A 71 -9.38 -23.21 -1.23
N HIS A 72 -8.91 -24.44 -1.29
CA HIS A 72 -7.52 -24.71 -1.66
C HIS A 72 -7.39 -24.72 -3.19
N CYS A 73 -6.29 -24.17 -3.70
CA CYS A 73 -5.93 -24.35 -5.10
C CYS A 73 -5.53 -25.81 -5.33
N PRO A 74 -6.09 -26.51 -6.34
CA PRO A 74 -5.79 -27.92 -6.55
C PRO A 74 -4.36 -28.16 -7.08
N SER A 75 -3.76 -27.18 -7.78
CA SER A 75 -2.39 -27.32 -8.31
C SER A 75 -1.28 -27.06 -7.29
N CYS A 76 -1.48 -26.14 -6.33
CA CYS A 76 -0.42 -25.73 -5.39
C CYS A 76 -0.82 -25.84 -3.91
N SER A 77 -2.05 -26.28 -3.60
CA SER A 77 -2.61 -26.42 -2.25
C SER A 77 -2.69 -25.13 -1.41
N ARG A 78 -2.42 -23.95 -1.99
CA ARG A 78 -2.54 -22.65 -1.30
C ARG A 78 -4.01 -22.26 -1.08
N LEU A 79 -4.30 -21.56 0.03
CA LEU A 79 -5.62 -21.00 0.29
C LEU A 79 -5.90 -19.81 -0.64
N VAL A 80 -7.01 -19.87 -1.35
CA VAL A 80 -7.51 -18.85 -2.27
C VAL A 80 -8.99 -18.55 -1.98
N GLN A 81 -9.46 -17.38 -2.39
CA GLN A 81 -10.88 -17.03 -2.23
C GLN A 81 -11.75 -17.80 -3.22
N VAL A 82 -13.02 -18.03 -2.88
CA VAL A 82 -13.95 -18.83 -3.70
C VAL A 82 -14.34 -18.11 -5.00
N ASP A 83 -14.35 -16.78 -5.00
CA ASP A 83 -14.67 -15.91 -6.13
C ASP A 83 -13.52 -15.74 -7.14
N TRP A 84 -12.32 -16.24 -6.81
CA TRP A 84 -11.15 -16.12 -7.67
C TRP A 84 -11.15 -17.17 -8.78
N LYS A 85 -10.87 -16.73 -10.01
CA LYS A 85 -10.76 -17.60 -11.20
C LYS A 85 -9.35 -18.20 -11.39
N TYR A 86 -8.32 -17.52 -10.89
CA TYR A 86 -6.92 -17.91 -11.04
C TYR A 86 -6.18 -17.80 -9.71
N CYS A 87 -5.21 -18.69 -9.47
CA CYS A 87 -4.35 -18.62 -8.30
C CYS A 87 -3.22 -17.59 -8.50
N PRO A 88 -2.95 -16.68 -7.55
CA PRO A 88 -1.85 -15.71 -7.69
C PRO A 88 -0.46 -16.37 -7.58
N ASP A 89 -0.33 -17.46 -6.82
CA ASP A 89 0.96 -18.13 -6.62
C ASP A 89 1.36 -18.96 -7.85
N CYS A 90 0.46 -19.79 -8.39
CA CYS A 90 0.78 -20.73 -9.47
C CYS A 90 0.12 -20.40 -10.81
N GLN A 91 -0.69 -19.35 -10.90
CA GLN A 91 -1.46 -18.95 -12.09
C GLN A 91 -2.41 -20.03 -12.66
N ALA A 92 -2.62 -21.15 -11.95
CA ALA A 92 -3.56 -22.19 -12.35
C ALA A 92 -5.01 -21.69 -12.23
N LYS A 93 -5.88 -22.18 -13.12
CA LYS A 93 -7.31 -21.89 -13.12
C LYS A 93 -8.00 -22.67 -11.99
N LEU A 94 -8.79 -22.00 -11.17
CA LEU A 94 -9.39 -22.56 -9.95
C LEU A 94 -10.72 -23.28 -10.18
N ASP A 95 -11.23 -23.23 -11.41
CA ASP A 95 -12.51 -23.84 -11.83
C ASP A 95 -12.29 -25.02 -12.77
N ASP A 96 -11.06 -25.53 -12.86
CA ASP A 96 -10.73 -26.67 -13.71
C ASP A 96 -10.91 -27.99 -12.93
N PRO A 97 -11.86 -28.86 -13.32
CA PRO A 97 -12.11 -30.14 -12.66
C PRO A 97 -11.06 -31.23 -12.98
N THR A 98 -9.98 -30.92 -13.72
CA THR A 98 -8.96 -31.90 -14.13
C THR A 98 -7.76 -32.03 -13.19
N ALA A 99 -7.90 -31.65 -11.92
CA ALA A 99 -6.85 -31.77 -10.91
C ALA A 99 -7.22 -32.71 -9.76
#